data_AF-A0A1V4XU51-F1
#
_entry.id   AF-A0A1V4XU51-F1
#
_cell.length_a   1.000
_cell.length_b   1.000
_cell.length_c   1.000
_cell.angle_alpha   90.00
_cell.angle_beta   90.00
_cell.angle_gamma   90.00
#
_symmetry.space_group_name_H-M   'P 1'
#
loop_
_entity.id
_entity.type
_entity.pdbx_description
1 polymer ?
#
loop_
_entity_poly.entity_id
_entity_poly.type
_entity_poly.pdbx_seq_one_letter_code
_entity_poly.pdbx_strand_id
1 'polypeptide(L)'
;MGKIMSIRHGATEIVEHRVSHWEWFTLYILAASTVAVCLAFPLIASGVINPYLTEVFGPVPGPDRFNVLITFVMMAGLLVLLPLGIFYAAVNKKYKRVGIYLGGANIGDDTFEGAMASTQAIKMKNYYLEKYFGEDRLFAAGVLVSLTLLCIMFGVAFL
;
A
#
# COMPACT_ATOMS: atom_id res chain seq x y z
N MET A 1 5.47 -22.41 6.53
CA MET A 1 5.67 -20.98 6.85
C MET A 1 7.05 -20.43 6.48
N GLY A 2 8.17 -21.16 6.62
CA GLY A 2 9.52 -20.63 6.32
C GLY A 2 9.87 -20.32 4.84
N LYS A 3 8.97 -20.60 3.89
CA LYS A 3 9.21 -20.46 2.44
C LYS A 3 8.62 -19.17 1.83
N ILE A 4 7.78 -18.45 2.59
CA ILE A 4 7.19 -17.16 2.16
C ILE A 4 8.23 -16.03 2.35
N MET A 5 9.23 -16.25 3.21
CA MET A 5 10.30 -15.29 3.51
C MET A 5 11.67 -15.70 2.92
N SER A 6 11.76 -16.79 2.16
CA SER A 6 13.03 -17.25 1.61
C SER A 6 13.29 -16.67 0.23
N ILE A 7 14.23 -15.73 0.16
CA ILE A 7 14.80 -15.23 -1.09
C ILE A 7 15.66 -16.35 -1.67
N ARG A 8 15.32 -16.84 -2.87
CA ARG A 8 16.11 -17.82 -3.62
C ARG A 8 17.56 -17.33 -3.76
N HIS A 9 18.54 -18.12 -3.33
CA HIS A 9 19.94 -17.83 -3.65
C HIS A 9 20.18 -18.16 -5.13
N GLY A 10 20.67 -17.18 -5.91
CA GLY A 10 21.03 -17.37 -7.32
C GLY A 10 19.96 -17.02 -8.37
N ALA A 11 18.74 -16.62 -7.98
CA ALA A 11 17.82 -15.97 -8.91
C ALA A 11 18.17 -14.47 -8.98
N THR A 12 19.02 -14.09 -9.93
CA THR A 12 19.38 -12.69 -10.21
C THR A 12 18.27 -11.89 -10.88
N GLU A 13 17.19 -12.54 -11.29
CA GLU A 13 16.05 -11.85 -11.86
C GLU A 13 14.95 -11.73 -10.81
N ILE A 14 14.87 -10.53 -10.23
CA ILE A 14 13.63 -10.02 -9.65
C ILE A 14 12.64 -9.90 -10.81
N VAL A 15 11.84 -10.94 -11.02
CA VAL A 15 10.75 -10.97 -12.01
C VAL A 15 9.50 -10.24 -11.48
N GLU A 16 9.60 -9.55 -10.33
CA GLU A 16 8.64 -8.49 -10.00
C GLU A 16 8.94 -7.28 -10.90
N HIS A 17 8.29 -7.35 -12.06
CA HIS A 17 7.92 -6.30 -12.99
C HIS A 17 8.42 -4.90 -12.64
N ARG A 18 9.17 -4.29 -13.56
CA ARG A 18 9.40 -2.83 -13.54
C ARG A 18 8.02 -2.17 -13.52
N VAL A 19 7.68 -1.52 -12.41
CA VAL A 19 6.51 -0.66 -12.30
C VAL A 19 6.54 0.29 -13.49
N SER A 20 5.48 0.28 -14.28
CA SER A 20 5.41 1.05 -15.51
C SER A 20 5.51 2.55 -15.20
N HIS A 21 5.97 3.33 -16.18
CA HIS A 21 6.11 4.78 -16.01
C HIS A 21 4.77 5.46 -15.69
N TRP A 22 3.66 4.91 -16.19
CA TRP A 22 2.31 5.40 -15.94
C TRP A 22 1.81 5.10 -14.52
N GLU A 23 2.17 3.95 -13.96
CA GLU A 23 1.85 3.64 -12.56
C GLU A 23 2.63 4.56 -11.61
N TRP A 24 3.91 4.81 -11.88
CA TRP A 24 4.69 5.80 -11.14
C TRP A 24 4.06 7.20 -11.19
N PHE A 25 3.66 7.65 -12.38
CA PHE A 25 3.00 8.94 -12.53
C PHE A 25 1.71 9.01 -11.71
N THR A 26 0.90 7.96 -11.74
CA THR A 26 -0.34 7.86 -10.95
C THR A 26 -0.07 7.90 -9.45
N LEU A 27 0.93 7.15 -8.98
CA LEU A 27 1.34 7.15 -7.57
C LEU A 27 1.86 8.53 -7.12
N TYR A 28 2.64 9.21 -7.96
CA TYR A 28 3.12 10.56 -7.67
C TYR A 28 1.97 11.56 -7.56
N ILE A 29 1.02 11.53 -8.50
CA ILE A 29 -0.16 12.41 -8.45
C ILE A 29 -0.97 12.15 -7.18
N LEU A 30 -1.25 10.87 -6.88
CA LEU A 30 -2.04 10.51 -5.69
C LEU A 30 -1.35 10.93 -4.39
N ALA A 31 -0.03 10.74 -4.31
CA ALA A 31 0.75 11.20 -3.16
C ALA A 31 0.71 12.73 -3.04
N ALA A 32 0.94 13.44 -4.15
CA ALA A 32 0.92 14.90 -4.18
C ALA A 32 -0.46 15.48 -3.82
N SER A 33 -1.55 14.89 -4.34
CA SER A 33 -2.91 15.31 -4.01
C SER A 33 -3.22 15.08 -2.52
N THR A 34 -2.79 13.96 -1.96
CA THR A 34 -2.97 13.67 -0.53
C THR A 34 -2.25 14.70 0.34
N VAL A 35 -1.01 15.04 0.00
CA VAL A 35 -0.25 16.10 0.68
C VAL A 35 -0.94 17.45 0.54
N ALA A 36 -1.38 17.80 -0.67
CA ALA A 36 -2.06 19.07 -0.94
C ALA A 36 -3.36 19.22 -0.12
N VAL A 37 -4.18 18.17 -0.06
CA VAL A 37 -5.41 18.17 0.77
C VAL A 37 -5.08 18.30 2.24
N CYS A 38 -4.05 17.60 2.72
CA CYS A 38 -3.62 17.71 4.11
C CYS A 38 -3.17 19.13 4.46
N LEU A 39 -2.41 19.78 3.58
CA LEU A 39 -1.96 21.18 3.76
C LEU A 39 -3.10 22.20 3.62
N ALA A 40 -4.11 21.90 2.80
CA ALA A 40 -5.29 22.72 2.63
C ALA A 40 -6.32 22.58 3.77
N PHE A 41 -6.21 21.55 4.61
CA PHE A 41 -7.12 21.31 5.75
C PHE A 41 -7.44 22.55 6.60
N PRO A 42 -6.50 23.40 7.06
CA PRO A 42 -6.83 24.59 7.85
C PRO A 42 -7.69 25.61 7.09
N LEU A 43 -7.54 25.70 5.76
CA LEU A 43 -8.37 26.56 4.90
C LEU A 43 -9.76 25.95 4.71
N ILE A 44 -9.84 24.63 4.54
CA ILE A 44 -11.12 23.90 4.42
C ILE A 44 -11.90 24.00 5.74
N ALA A 45 -11.21 23.93 6.87
CA ALA A 45 -11.81 24.05 8.20
C ALA A 45 -12.49 25.42 8.40
N SER A 46 -11.81 26.51 8.05
CA SER A 46 -12.36 27.85 8.20
C SER A 46 -13.39 28.21 7.13
N GLY A 47 -13.17 27.78 5.88
CA GLY A 47 -13.97 28.18 4.72
C GLY A 47 -15.19 27.30 4.43
N VAL A 48 -15.19 26.03 4.85
CA VAL A 48 -16.27 25.08 4.51
C VAL A 48 -16.87 24.46 5.77
N ILE A 49 -16.05 23.97 6.69
CA ILE A 49 -16.53 23.24 7.87
C ILE A 49 -17.23 24.20 8.85
N ASN A 50 -16.60 25.33 9.19
CA ASN A 50 -17.21 26.31 10.10
C ASN A 50 -18.57 26.85 9.60
N PRO A 51 -18.72 27.34 8.35
CA PRO A 51 -20.02 27.84 7.88
C PRO A 51 -21.08 26.73 7.83
N TYR A 52 -20.70 25.52 7.41
CA TYR A 52 -21.60 24.36 7.41
C TYR A 52 -22.11 24.02 8.82
N LEU A 53 -21.22 24.02 9.82
CA LEU A 53 -21.62 23.78 11.20
C LEU A 53 -22.56 24.87 11.72
N THR A 54 -22.33 26.12 11.36
CA THR A 54 -23.21 27.23 11.76
C THR A 54 -24.59 27.19 11.09
N GLU A 55 -24.68 26.71 9.85
CA GLU A 55 -25.97 26.54 9.15
C GLU A 55 -26.81 25.41 9.75
N VAL A 56 -26.19 24.26 10.03
CA VAL A 56 -26.92 23.06 10.49
C VAL A 56 -27.24 23.11 11.98
N PHE A 57 -26.30 23.58 12.80
CA PHE A 57 -26.42 23.53 14.27
C PHE A 57 -26.71 24.91 14.90
N GLY A 58 -26.82 25.99 14.11
CA GLY A 58 -26.96 27.36 14.60
C GLY A 58 -25.64 27.93 15.13
N PRO A 59 -25.65 29.06 15.87
CA PRO A 59 -24.45 29.67 16.45
C PRO A 59 -23.90 28.81 17.61
N VAL A 60 -23.31 27.68 17.26
CA VAL A 60 -22.47 26.88 18.15
C VAL A 60 -21.06 27.47 18.18
N PRO A 61 -20.31 27.34 19.29
CA PRO A 61 -18.89 27.59 19.27
C PRO A 61 -18.26 26.65 18.24
N GLY A 62 -17.85 27.21 17.09
CA GLY A 62 -17.11 26.44 16.09
C GLY A 62 -15.81 25.90 16.69
N PRO A 63 -15.19 24.88 16.06
CA PRO A 63 -13.94 24.33 16.55
C PRO A 63 -12.89 25.43 16.76
N ASP A 64 -12.38 25.53 17.99
CA ASP A 64 -11.37 26.51 18.35
C ASP A 64 -10.17 26.44 17.41
N ARG A 65 -9.58 27.60 17.10
CA ARG A 65 -8.36 27.68 16.25
C ARG A 65 -7.26 26.75 16.75
N PHE A 66 -7.15 26.59 18.06
CA PHE A 66 -6.19 25.68 18.69
C PHE A 66 -6.49 24.20 18.41
N ASN A 67 -7.77 23.80 18.42
CA ASN A 67 -8.18 22.43 18.13
C ASN A 67 -7.96 22.08 16.64
N VAL A 68 -8.28 23.01 15.74
CA VAL A 68 -8.00 22.87 14.29
C VAL A 68 -6.49 22.77 14.05
N LEU A 69 -5.69 23.59 14.73
CA LEU A 69 -4.23 23.56 14.62
C LEU A 69 -3.64 22.23 15.13
N ILE A 70 -4.09 21.72 16.29
CA ILE A 70 -3.63 20.43 16.82
C ILE A 70 -3.98 19.31 15.84
N THR A 71 -5.20 19.29 15.33
CA THR A 71 -5.65 18.27 14.37
C THR A 71 -4.79 18.29 13.11
N PHE A 72 -4.49 19.48 12.58
CA PHE A 72 -3.60 19.65 11.44
C PHE A 72 -2.18 19.13 11.72
N VAL A 73 -1.60 19.49 12.87
CA VAL A 73 -0.25 19.07 13.25
C VAL A 73 -0.17 17.55 13.45
N MET A 74 -1.17 16.95 14.09
CA MET A 74 -1.23 15.49 14.26
C MET A 74 -1.35 14.76 12.92
N MET A 75 -2.23 15.24 12.03
CA MET A 75 -2.42 14.64 10.70
C MET A 75 -1.15 14.76 9.84
N ALA A 76 -0.54 15.95 9.78
CA ALA A 76 0.70 16.18 9.07
C ALA A 76 1.87 15.36 9.66
N GLY A 77 1.92 15.25 10.99
CA GLY A 77 2.89 14.42 11.70
C GLY A 77 2.80 12.95 11.30
N LEU A 78 1.59 12.38 11.27
CA LEU A 78 1.37 11.00 10.83
C LEU A 78 1.76 10.79 9.36
N LEU A 79 1.37 11.73 8.50
CA LEU A 79 1.67 11.69 7.06
C LEU A 79 3.18 11.67 6.79
N VAL A 80 3.98 12.37 7.59
CA VAL A 80 5.45 12.39 7.46
C VAL A 80 6.10 11.21 8.17
N LEU A 81 5.61 10.81 9.34
CA LEU A 81 6.24 9.79 10.18
C LEU A 81 6.20 8.39 9.55
N LEU A 82 5.10 8.05 8.87
CA LEU A 82 4.95 6.74 8.21
C LEU A 82 6.00 6.48 7.11
N PRO A 83 6.14 7.34 6.08
CA PRO A 83 7.15 7.12 5.03
C PRO A 83 8.57 7.21 5.58
N LEU A 84 8.81 8.05 6.59
CA LEU A 84 10.12 8.21 7.21
C LEU A 84 10.51 6.96 8.02
N GLY A 85 9.55 6.32 8.71
CA GLY A 85 9.76 5.04 9.38
C GLY A 85 10.09 3.90 8.41
N ILE A 86 9.40 3.84 7.26
CA ILE A 86 9.70 2.86 6.20
C ILE A 86 11.07 3.12 5.60
N PHE A 87 11.42 4.38 5.33
CA PHE A 87 12.73 4.75 4.80
C PHE A 87 13.86 4.38 5.77
N TYR A 88 13.69 4.67 7.06
CA TYR A 88 14.65 4.30 8.10
C TYR A 88 14.84 2.77 8.19
N ALA A 89 13.74 2.01 8.16
CA ALA A 89 13.79 0.55 8.15
C ALA A 89 14.42 0.00 6.85
N ALA A 90 14.18 0.65 5.71
CA ALA A 90 14.72 0.27 4.42
C ALA A 90 16.23 0.53 4.27
N VAL A 91 16.78 1.52 4.98
CA VAL A 91 18.23 1.83 4.99
C VAL A 91 19.00 0.85 5.89
N ASN A 92 18.42 0.42 7.01
CA ASN A 92 19.06 -0.46 8.00
C ASN A 92 18.93 -1.97 7.71
N LYS A 93 19.10 -2.37 6.45
CA LYS A 93 18.98 -3.79 6.04
C LYS A 93 20.21 -4.63 6.41
N LYS A 94 20.44 -4.86 7.70
CA LYS A 94 21.31 -5.97 8.16
C LYS A 94 20.52 -7.28 8.21
N TYR A 95 19.97 -7.70 7.07
CA TYR A 95 19.33 -9.01 6.99
C TYR A 95 20.41 -10.09 6.87
N LYS A 96 20.57 -10.91 7.91
CA LYS A 96 21.32 -12.16 7.81
C LYS A 96 20.52 -13.09 6.90
N ARG A 97 20.93 -13.23 5.64
CA ARG A 97 20.35 -14.23 4.74
C ARG A 97 20.68 -15.60 5.31
N VAL A 98 19.70 -16.25 5.91
CA VAL A 98 19.79 -17.65 6.34
C VAL A 98 19.21 -18.53 5.24
N GLY A 99 19.84 -19.69 5.02
CA GLY A 99 19.35 -20.69 4.08
C GLY A 99 17.95 -21.16 4.45
N ILE A 100 17.21 -21.66 3.45
CA ILE A 100 15.82 -22.09 3.61
C ILE A 100 15.78 -23.29 4.55
N TYR A 101 15.06 -23.19 5.67
CA TYR A 101 14.88 -24.34 6.56
C TYR A 101 13.87 -25.31 5.96
N LEU A 102 14.37 -26.45 5.47
CA LEU A 102 13.60 -27.53 4.84
C LEU A 102 13.31 -28.70 5.80
N GLY A 103 12.99 -28.38 7.06
CA GLY A 103 12.61 -29.40 8.05
C GLY A 103 13.75 -30.31 8.51
N GLY A 104 15.01 -29.89 8.35
CA GLY A 104 16.18 -30.62 8.84
C GLY A 104 16.82 -31.61 7.86
N ALA A 105 16.16 -31.95 6.75
CA ALA A 105 16.69 -32.84 5.71
C ALA A 105 17.20 -32.06 4.49
N ASN A 106 17.97 -30.99 4.73
CA ASN A 106 18.45 -30.12 3.67
C ASN A 106 19.77 -30.65 3.10
N ILE A 107 19.80 -30.93 1.79
CA ILE A 107 20.97 -31.50 1.10
C ILE A 107 21.75 -30.39 0.35
N GLY A 108 21.19 -29.18 0.23
CA GLY A 108 21.82 -28.03 -0.41
C GLY A 108 21.12 -26.71 -0.05
N ASP A 109 21.17 -25.69 -0.91
CA ASP A 109 20.44 -24.44 -0.63
C ASP A 109 18.94 -24.56 -0.92
N ASP A 110 18.58 -25.32 -1.96
CA ASP A 110 17.24 -25.34 -2.57
C ASP A 110 16.63 -26.76 -2.72
N THR A 111 17.26 -27.78 -2.12
CA THR A 111 16.92 -29.20 -2.29
C THR A 111 16.80 -29.94 -0.97
N PHE A 112 15.75 -30.73 -0.80
CA PHE A 112 15.53 -31.52 0.40
C PHE A 112 15.41 -33.01 0.09
N GLU A 113 15.65 -33.84 1.10
CA GLU A 113 15.43 -35.28 1.02
C GLU A 113 13.92 -35.58 1.03
N GLY A 114 13.40 -36.04 -0.11
CA GLY A 114 12.01 -36.44 -0.26
C GLY A 114 11.74 -37.85 0.25
N ALA A 115 10.48 -38.28 0.17
CA ALA A 115 10.14 -39.69 0.40
C ALA A 115 10.94 -40.59 -0.56
N MET A 116 11.46 -41.73 -0.05
CA MET A 116 12.33 -42.68 -0.76
C MET A 116 13.79 -42.23 -0.99
N ALA A 117 14.36 -41.38 -0.14
CA ALA A 117 15.74 -40.87 -0.29
C ALA A 117 15.99 -40.18 -1.65
N SER A 118 14.91 -39.69 -2.28
CA SER A 118 14.97 -38.98 -3.55
C SER A 118 15.23 -37.51 -3.30
N THR A 119 16.25 -36.95 -3.95
CA THR A 119 16.53 -35.52 -3.92
C THR A 119 15.44 -34.77 -4.67
N GLN A 120 14.68 -33.93 -3.95
CA GLN A 120 13.59 -33.16 -4.53
C GLN A 120 13.90 -31.66 -4.44
N ALA A 121 13.80 -30.98 -5.58
CA ALA A 121 13.90 -29.53 -5.63
C ALA A 121 12.61 -28.90 -5.09
N ILE A 122 12.75 -27.82 -4.33
CA ILE A 122 11.62 -27.03 -3.86
C ILE A 122 10.85 -26.45 -5.06
N LYS A 123 9.65 -26.96 -5.33
CA LYS A 123 8.67 -26.32 -6.23
C LYS A 123 7.49 -25.76 -5.42
N MET A 124 7.27 -24.45 -5.52
CA MET A 124 6.02 -23.84 -5.05
C MET A 124 5.00 -23.92 -6.17
N LYS A 125 4.10 -24.91 -6.09
CA LYS A 125 2.88 -24.92 -6.91
C LYS A 125 1.82 -24.16 -6.13
N ASN A 126 1.92 -22.83 -6.14
CA ASN A 126 0.88 -22.02 -5.53
C ASN A 126 -0.38 -22.14 -6.41
N TYR A 127 -1.53 -22.42 -5.80
CA TYR A 127 -2.81 -22.47 -6.49
C TYR A 127 -3.29 -21.03 -6.72
N TYR A 128 -2.59 -20.28 -7.57
CA TYR A 128 -3.18 -19.07 -8.10
C TYR A 128 -4.33 -19.53 -8.99
N LEU A 129 -5.57 -19.18 -8.59
CA LEU A 129 -6.77 -19.39 -9.40
C LEU A 129 -6.74 -18.44 -10.60
N GLU A 130 -5.68 -18.46 -11.38
CA GLU A 130 -5.38 -17.53 -12.48
C GLU A 130 -6.51 -17.52 -13.54
N LYS A 131 -7.23 -18.64 -13.66
CA LYS A 131 -8.43 -18.74 -14.51
C LYS A 131 -9.60 -17.87 -14.03
N TYR A 132 -9.74 -17.63 -12.72
CA TYR A 132 -10.84 -16.85 -12.13
C TYR A 132 -10.37 -15.47 -11.64
N PHE A 133 -9.22 -15.41 -10.98
CA PHE A 133 -8.54 -14.23 -10.45
C PHE A 133 -7.24 -13.95 -11.21
N GLY A 134 -7.29 -13.98 -12.54
CA GLY A 134 -6.17 -13.54 -13.35
C GLY A 134 -5.96 -12.04 -13.20
N GLU A 135 -4.70 -11.61 -13.14
CA GLU A 135 -4.31 -10.21 -12.92
C GLU A 135 -5.01 -9.26 -13.90
N ASP A 136 -4.99 -9.58 -15.21
CA ASP A 136 -5.62 -8.76 -16.25
C ASP A 136 -7.12 -8.53 -16.02
N ARG A 137 -7.83 -9.56 -15.59
CA ARG A 137 -9.30 -9.47 -15.36
C ARG A 137 -9.60 -8.67 -14.11
N LEU A 138 -8.83 -8.90 -13.05
CA LEU A 138 -9.01 -8.18 -11.78
C LEU A 138 -8.67 -6.71 -11.94
N PHE A 139 -7.61 -6.40 -12.69
CA PHE A 139 -7.21 -5.05 -13.03
C PHE A 139 -8.29 -4.35 -13.86
N ALA A 140 -8.77 -4.97 -14.94
CA ALA A 140 -9.84 -4.40 -15.78
C ALA A 140 -11.13 -4.14 -14.99
N ALA A 141 -11.54 -5.10 -14.15
CA ALA A 141 -12.71 -4.95 -13.29
C ALA A 141 -12.51 -3.81 -12.26
N GLY A 142 -11.32 -3.73 -11.64
CA GLY A 142 -10.97 -2.68 -10.69
C GLY A 142 -10.99 -1.28 -11.31
N VAL A 143 -10.44 -1.12 -12.52
CA VAL A 143 -10.48 0.15 -13.27
C VAL A 143 -11.92 0.55 -13.59
N LEU A 144 -12.74 -0.39 -14.07
CA LEU A 144 -14.13 -0.11 -14.41
C LEU A 144 -14.95 0.32 -13.19
N VAL A 145 -14.83 -0.42 -12.08
CA VAL A 145 -15.52 -0.08 -10.82
C VAL A 145 -15.06 1.29 -10.30
N SER A 146 -13.75 1.55 -10.28
CA SER A 146 -13.21 2.83 -9.81
C SER A 146 -13.69 4.01 -10.67
N LEU A 147 -13.74 3.83 -12.00
CA LEU A 147 -14.25 4.84 -12.93
C LEU A 147 -15.73 5.13 -12.68
N THR A 148 -16.56 4.08 -12.50
CA THR A 148 -18.00 4.26 -12.24
C THR A 148 -18.25 5.03 -10.94
N LEU A 149 -17.51 4.71 -9.86
CA LEU A 149 -17.63 5.41 -8.59
C LEU A 149 -17.20 6.88 -8.69
N LEU A 150 -16.12 7.18 -9.43
CA LEU A 150 -15.71 8.55 -9.68
C LEU A 150 -16.78 9.34 -10.44
N CYS A 151 -17.38 8.76 -11.48
CA CYS A 151 -18.45 9.40 -12.22
C CYS A 151 -19.67 9.70 -11.34
N ILE A 152 -20.05 8.78 -10.46
CA ILE A 152 -21.14 8.99 -9.50
C ILE A 152 -20.80 10.12 -8.54
N MET A 153 -19.59 10.13 -7.97
CA MET A 153 -19.17 11.14 -7.00
C MET A 153 -19.19 12.55 -7.59
N PHE A 154 -18.68 12.72 -8.81
CA PHE A 154 -18.76 14.01 -9.52
C PHE A 154 -20.20 14.35 -9.90
N GLY A 155 -20.99 13.38 -10.37
CA GLY A 155 -22.39 13.60 -10.73
C GLY A 155 -23.24 14.11 -9.56
N VAL A 156 -23.01 13.59 -8.35
CA VAL A 156 -23.68 14.07 -7.13
C VAL A 156 -23.19 15.46 -6.73
N ALA A 157 -21.92 15.80 -6.92
CA ALA A 157 -21.39 17.12 -6.57
C ALA A 157 -21.92 18.25 -7.47
N PHE A 158 -22.38 17.93 -8.68
CA PHE A 158 -22.96 18.90 -9.62
C PHE A 158 -24.48 19.05 -9.51
N LEU A 159 -25.16 18.23 -8.69
CA LEU A 159 -26.61 18.18 -8.53
C LEU A 159 -27.03 18.83 -7.21
#